data_AF-A0A1I5N291-F1
#
_entry.id   AF-A0A1I5N291-F1
#
_cell.length_a   1.000
_cell.length_b   1.000
_cell.length_c   1.000
_cell.angle_alpha   90.00
_cell.angle_beta   90.00
_cell.angle_gamma   90.00
#
_symmetry.space_group_name_H-M   'P 1'
#
loop_
_entity.id
_entity.type
_entity.pdbx_description
1 polymer ?
#
loop_
_entity_poly.entity_id
_entity_poly.type
_entity_poly.pdbx_seq_one_letter_code
_entity_poly.pdbx_strand_id
1 'polypeptide(L)'
;MKPYLLLLTLPLCTAALADDKPLATQLGEAMAPYTRKAAEAYSETMLEFMAGGTGPLADGARSTLKMREEQRRKANPQPLRPVKECMKPGNVIDDDVQECVRGYRDKTW
;
A
#
# COMPACT_ATOMS: atom_id res chain seq x y z
N MET A 1 -45.29 -17.48 -48.14
CA MET A 1 -43.91 -16.93 -48.16
C MET A 1 -43.58 -16.49 -46.74
N LYS A 2 -42.61 -17.16 -46.09
CA LYS A 2 -41.90 -16.68 -44.88
C LYS A 2 -40.60 -16.00 -45.37
N PRO A 3 -39.86 -15.15 -44.61
CA PRO A 3 -39.72 -15.13 -43.15
C PRO A 3 -39.47 -13.72 -42.54
N TYR A 4 -39.15 -13.66 -41.25
CA TYR A 4 -38.32 -12.69 -40.46
C TYR A 4 -38.95 -12.62 -39.06
N LEU A 5 -38.67 -13.52 -38.11
CA LEU A 5 -37.38 -13.89 -37.52
C LEU A 5 -36.75 -12.70 -36.77
N LEU A 6 -37.18 -12.49 -35.52
CA LEU A 6 -36.47 -11.75 -34.49
C LEU A 6 -36.70 -12.46 -33.16
N LEU A 7 -36.00 -13.58 -33.01
CA LEU A 7 -35.83 -14.30 -31.75
C LEU A 7 -34.82 -13.51 -30.90
N LEU A 8 -35.30 -12.97 -29.78
CA LEU A 8 -34.50 -12.46 -28.67
C LEU A 8 -33.74 -13.65 -28.05
N THR A 9 -32.56 -13.94 -28.58
CA THR A 9 -31.61 -14.85 -27.93
C THR A 9 -30.83 -14.05 -26.90
N LEU A 10 -31.11 -14.26 -25.62
CA LEU A 10 -30.13 -14.01 -24.56
C LEU A 10 -28.84 -14.75 -24.97
N PRO A 11 -27.69 -14.08 -25.12
CA PRO A 11 -26.45 -14.80 -25.18
C PRO A 11 -26.21 -15.30 -23.75
N LEU A 12 -26.52 -16.59 -23.55
CA LEU A 12 -25.86 -17.37 -22.52
C LEU A 12 -24.38 -17.35 -22.91
N CYS A 13 -23.66 -16.31 -22.48
CA CYS A 13 -22.23 -16.22 -22.67
C CYS A 13 -21.63 -17.22 -21.69
N THR A 14 -21.61 -18.49 -22.09
CA THR A 14 -20.61 -19.48 -21.68
C THR A 14 -19.25 -18.97 -22.16
N ALA A 15 -18.76 -17.91 -21.52
CA ALA A 15 -17.41 -17.43 -21.70
C ALA A 15 -16.49 -18.38 -20.92
N ALA A 16 -15.99 -19.36 -21.66
CA ALA A 16 -14.60 -19.81 -21.58
C ALA A 16 -13.98 -19.90 -20.17
N LEU A 17 -14.22 -21.02 -19.49
CA LEU A 17 -13.23 -21.54 -18.53
C LEU A 17 -12.23 -22.40 -19.32
N ALA A 18 -11.40 -21.73 -20.13
CA ALA A 18 -10.26 -22.35 -20.81
C ALA A 18 -9.04 -21.48 -20.51
N ASP A 19 -8.58 -21.54 -19.27
CA ASP A 19 -7.28 -21.00 -18.85
C ASP A 19 -6.73 -21.99 -17.81
N ASP A 20 -5.61 -22.65 -18.12
CA ASP A 20 -4.93 -23.68 -17.30
C ASP A 20 -4.34 -23.12 -15.99
N LYS A 21 -4.74 -21.93 -15.55
CA LYS A 21 -4.37 -21.39 -14.25
C LYS A 21 -5.27 -22.02 -13.20
N PRO A 22 -4.71 -22.58 -12.10
CA PRO A 22 -5.54 -23.17 -11.05
C PRO A 22 -6.56 -22.12 -10.58
N LEU A 23 -7.79 -22.56 -10.30
CA LEU A 23 -8.93 -21.70 -9.91
C LEU A 23 -8.54 -20.66 -8.85
N ALA A 24 -7.60 -21.01 -7.97
CA ALA A 24 -7.02 -20.13 -6.96
C ALA A 24 -6.29 -18.90 -7.55
N THR A 25 -5.57 -19.04 -8.65
CA THR A 25 -4.86 -17.93 -9.32
C THR A 25 -5.83 -17.04 -10.08
N GLN A 26 -6.83 -17.61 -10.75
CA GLN A 26 -7.83 -16.83 -11.49
C GLN A 26 -8.76 -16.06 -10.53
N LEU A 27 -9.17 -16.71 -9.43
CA LEU A 27 -9.88 -16.06 -8.33
C LEU A 27 -8.99 -15.02 -7.64
N GLY A 28 -7.70 -15.34 -7.44
CA GLY A 28 -6.71 -14.43 -6.88
C GLY A 28 -6.50 -13.17 -7.72
N GLU A 29 -6.41 -13.31 -9.04
CA GLU A 29 -6.29 -12.20 -10.00
C GLU A 29 -7.58 -11.37 -10.06
N ALA A 30 -8.76 -12.00 -10.06
CA ALA A 30 -10.05 -11.31 -10.06
C ALA A 30 -10.32 -10.57 -8.74
N MET A 31 -9.87 -11.12 -7.61
CA MET A 31 -10.03 -10.54 -6.28
C MET A 31 -8.87 -9.61 -5.89
N ALA A 32 -7.78 -9.59 -6.66
CA ALA A 32 -6.58 -8.82 -6.38
C ALA A 32 -6.83 -7.34 -6.01
N PRO A 33 -7.62 -6.55 -6.77
CA PRO A 33 -7.85 -5.15 -6.40
C PRO A 33 -8.65 -4.98 -5.11
N TYR A 34 -9.50 -5.96 -4.76
CA TYR A 34 -10.35 -5.93 -3.58
C TYR A 34 -9.66 -6.45 -2.32
N THR A 35 -8.62 -7.28 -2.48
CA THR A 35 -7.88 -7.87 -1.36
C THR A 35 -6.54 -7.20 -1.09
N ARG A 36 -6.08 -6.23 -1.90
CA ARG A 36 -4.77 -5.57 -1.72
C ARG A 36 -4.54 -5.10 -0.28
N LYS A 37 -5.49 -4.39 0.30
CA LYS A 37 -5.36 -3.89 1.68
C LYS A 37 -5.30 -5.02 2.71
N ALA A 38 -6.03 -6.10 2.50
CA ALA A 38 -5.97 -7.28 3.37
C ALA A 38 -4.62 -8.00 3.23
N ALA A 39 -4.10 -8.13 2.02
CA ALA A 39 -2.78 -8.70 1.74
C ALA A 39 -1.65 -7.84 2.31
N GLU A 40 -1.74 -6.51 2.18
CA GLU A 40 -0.80 -5.54 2.76
C GLU A 40 -0.78 -5.66 4.29
N ALA A 41 -1.95 -5.64 4.93
CA ALA A 41 -2.08 -5.79 6.38
C ALA A 41 -1.52 -7.15 6.86
N TYR A 42 -1.81 -8.23 6.13
CA TYR A 42 -1.25 -9.55 6.45
C TYR A 42 0.28 -9.56 6.31
N SER A 43 0.82 -8.93 5.25
CA SER A 43 2.27 -8.84 5.05
C SER A 43 2.97 -8.02 6.14
N GLU A 44 2.36 -6.92 6.60
CA GLU A 44 2.88 -6.09 7.70
C GLU A 44 2.86 -6.90 9.01
N THR A 45 1.76 -7.58 9.29
CA THR A 45 1.64 -8.48 10.47
C THR A 45 2.69 -9.59 10.44
N MET A 46 2.93 -10.20 9.27
CA MET A 46 3.96 -11.23 9.10
C MET A 46 5.36 -10.66 9.34
N LEU A 47 5.65 -9.46 8.83
CA LEU A 47 6.93 -8.78 9.05
C LEU A 47 7.13 -8.43 10.53
N GLU A 48 6.10 -7.95 11.22
CA GLU A 48 6.16 -7.68 12.66
C GLU A 48 6.45 -8.95 13.47
N PHE A 49 5.78 -10.05 13.14
CA PHE A 49 6.05 -11.35 13.76
C PHE A 49 7.50 -11.79 13.54
N MET A 50 8.01 -11.69 12.30
CA MET A 50 9.40 -12.02 11.99
C MET A 50 10.40 -11.09 12.70
N ALA A 51 10.07 -9.80 12.82
CA ALA A 51 10.88 -8.79 13.50
C ALA A 51 11.03 -9.05 15.02
N GLY A 52 10.09 -9.78 15.63
CA GLY A 52 10.17 -10.23 17.03
C GLY A 52 11.19 -11.33 17.27
N GLY A 53 11.70 -11.98 16.22
CA GLY A 53 12.71 -13.03 16.31
C GLY A 53 14.14 -12.52 16.53
N THR A 54 15.11 -13.44 16.43
CA THR A 54 16.55 -13.14 16.47
C THR A 54 17.22 -13.65 15.20
N GLY A 55 18.30 -12.99 14.76
CA GLY A 55 19.06 -13.37 13.58
C GLY A 55 18.67 -12.60 12.31
N PRO A 56 19.28 -12.94 11.15
CA PRO A 56 19.24 -12.12 9.95
C PRO A 56 17.83 -11.93 9.35
N LEU A 57 16.94 -12.91 9.56
CA LEU A 57 15.54 -12.79 9.14
C LEU A 57 14.81 -11.70 9.93
N ALA A 58 15.01 -11.65 11.25
CA ALA A 58 14.39 -10.64 12.10
C ALA A 58 14.93 -9.25 11.80
N ASP A 59 16.24 -9.13 11.55
CA ASP A 59 16.85 -7.85 11.18
C ASP A 59 16.37 -7.36 9.80
N GLY A 60 16.21 -8.26 8.84
CA GLY A 60 15.60 -7.95 7.54
C GLY A 60 14.14 -7.51 7.64
N ALA A 61 13.37 -8.13 8.54
CA ALA A 61 11.99 -7.73 8.80
C ALA A 61 11.91 -6.32 9.44
N ARG A 62 12.76 -6.03 10.43
CA ARG A 62 12.85 -4.69 11.06
C ARG A 62 13.25 -3.61 10.06
N SER A 63 14.23 -3.88 9.19
CA SER A 63 14.65 -2.90 8.19
C SER A 63 13.54 -2.62 7.17
N THR A 64 12.80 -3.66 6.76
CA THR A 64 11.64 -3.50 5.87
C THR A 64 10.52 -2.69 6.53
N LEU A 65 10.20 -2.95 7.79
CA LEU A 65 9.19 -2.19 8.54
C LEU A 65 9.58 -0.71 8.67
N LYS A 66 10.85 -0.41 8.98
CA LYS A 66 11.36 0.98 9.04
C LYS A 66 11.18 1.70 7.70
N MET A 67 11.56 1.06 6.60
CA MET A 67 11.39 1.64 5.25
C MET A 67 9.93 1.92 4.92
N ARG A 68 9.01 0.99 5.28
CA ARG A 68 7.56 1.19 5.09
C ARG A 68 7.01 2.33 5.95
N GLU A 69 7.47 2.44 7.19
CA GLU A 69 7.06 3.51 8.08
C GLU A 69 7.51 4.88 7.55
N GLU A 70 8.75 5.00 7.09
CA GLU A 70 9.24 6.22 6.44
C GLU A 70 8.42 6.57 5.19
N GLN A 71 8.10 5.59 4.35
CA GLN A 71 7.23 5.78 3.18
C GLN A 71 5.83 6.24 3.59
N ARG A 72 5.24 5.64 4.64
CA ARG A 72 3.93 6.04 5.17
C ARG A 72 3.94 7.48 5.70
N ARG A 73 5.01 7.88 6.40
CA ARG A 73 5.19 9.27 6.87
C ARG A 73 5.33 10.25 5.70
N LYS A 74 6.02 9.86 4.62
CA LYS A 74 6.16 10.68 3.41
C LYS A 74 4.86 10.75 2.59
N ALA A 75 4.09 9.66 2.54
CA ALA A 75 2.83 9.58 1.79
C ALA A 75 1.67 10.31 2.50
N ASN A 76 1.74 10.44 3.83
CA ASN A 76 0.76 11.19 4.62
C ASN A 76 1.45 12.30 5.43
N PRO A 77 1.88 13.40 4.76
CA PRO A 77 2.45 14.55 5.46
C PRO A 77 1.45 15.09 6.48
N GLN A 78 1.91 15.35 7.71
CA GLN A 78 1.10 16.11 8.67
C GLN A 78 0.79 17.51 8.10
N PRO A 79 -0.27 18.20 8.57
CA PRO A 79 -0.56 19.55 8.14
C PRO A 79 0.67 20.45 8.20
N LEU A 80 0.86 21.31 7.19
CA LEU A 80 2.01 22.21 7.12
C LEU A 80 2.13 23.01 8.42
N ARG A 81 3.25 22.83 9.12
CA ARG A 81 3.54 23.58 10.33
C ARG A 81 4.16 24.93 9.98
N PRO A 82 3.83 26.00 10.71
CA PRO A 82 4.42 27.31 10.45
C PRO A 82 5.92 27.27 10.79
N VAL A 83 6.74 27.92 9.97
CA VAL A 83 8.23 27.91 10.10
C VAL A 83 8.68 28.31 11.51
N LYS A 84 7.99 29.25 12.15
CA LYS A 84 8.25 29.67 13.54
C LYS A 84 8.20 28.53 14.56
N GLU A 85 7.40 27.50 14.32
CA GLU A 85 7.26 26.35 15.21
C GLU A 85 8.44 25.40 15.05
N CYS A 86 8.87 25.18 13.80
CA CYS A 86 9.97 24.32 13.42
C CYS A 86 11.36 24.99 13.47
N MET A 87 11.47 26.28 13.76
CA MET A 87 12.78 26.95 13.71
C MET A 87 13.72 26.43 14.81
N LYS A 88 14.98 26.19 14.47
CA LYS A 88 16.04 25.86 15.43
C LYS A 88 16.53 27.11 16.17
N PRO A 89 17.06 26.98 17.41
CA PRO A 89 17.75 28.07 18.08
C PRO A 89 18.85 28.65 17.19
N GLY A 90 19.04 29.97 17.22
CA GLY A 90 20.03 30.65 16.37
C GLY A 90 19.58 30.86 14.92
N ASN A 91 18.28 30.74 14.62
CA ASN A 91 17.71 31.01 13.28
C ASN A 91 18.25 30.09 12.17
N VAL A 92 18.74 28.90 12.53
CA VAL A 92 19.25 27.92 11.58
C VAL A 92 18.08 27.25 10.86
N ILE A 93 18.08 27.31 9.52
CA ILE A 93 17.15 26.58 8.66
C ILE A 93 17.95 25.52 7.92
N ASP A 94 17.78 24.26 8.34
CA ASP A 94 18.37 23.09 7.70
C ASP A 94 17.27 22.13 7.20
N ASP A 95 17.68 20.98 6.68
CA ASP A 95 16.75 19.98 6.14
C ASP A 95 15.77 19.47 7.19
N ASP A 96 16.18 19.39 8.47
CA ASP A 96 15.28 18.99 9.57
C ASP A 96 14.15 20.01 9.76
N VAL A 97 14.46 21.31 9.66
CA VAL A 97 13.44 22.38 9.75
C VAL A 97 12.49 22.27 8.56
N GLN A 98 13.00 22.04 7.36
CA GLN A 98 12.13 21.88 6.18
C GLN A 98 11.24 20.64 6.27
N GLU A 99 11.76 19.51 6.78
CA GLU A 99 10.98 18.30 7.03
C GLU A 99 9.91 18.51 8.11
N CYS A 100 10.20 19.29 9.15
CA CYS A 100 9.21 19.64 10.17
C CYS A 100 8.08 20.52 9.61
N VAL A 101 8.42 21.53 8.80
CA VAL A 101 7.45 22.40 8.14
C VAL A 101 6.55 21.61 7.19
N ARG A 102 7.13 20.65 6.46
CA ARG A 102 6.40 19.74 5.57
C ARG A 102 5.62 18.65 6.30
N GLY A 103 5.69 18.59 7.63
CA GLY A 103 4.96 17.60 8.42
C GLY A 103 5.53 16.18 8.34
N TYR A 104 6.76 16.01 7.83
CA TYR A 104 7.45 14.73 7.76
C TYR A 104 8.19 14.39 9.05
N ARG A 105 8.48 15.37 9.90
CA ARG A 105 9.24 15.17 11.13
C ARG A 105 8.66 15.98 12.28
N ASP A 106 8.80 15.45 13.50
CA ASP A 106 8.47 16.14 14.74
C ASP A 106 9.67 16.92 15.27
N LYS A 107 9.39 18.08 15.86
CA LYS A 107 10.42 18.92 16.47
C LYS A 107 11.06 18.19 17.66
N THR A 108 12.38 18.08 17.62
CA THR A 108 13.20 17.38 18.63
C THR A 108 14.36 18.23 19.15
N TRP A 109 14.37 19.53 18.81
CA TRP A 109 15.40 20.52 19.11
C TRP A 109 14.84 21.75 19.84
#